data_AF-Q4LBS4-F1
#
_entry.id   AF-Q4LBS4-F1
#
_cell.length_a   1.000
_cell.length_b   1.000
_cell.length_c   1.000
_cell.angle_alpha   90.00
_cell.angle_beta   90.00
_cell.angle_gamma   90.00
#
_symmetry.space_group_name_H-M   'P 1'
#
loop_
_entity.id
_entity.type
_entity.pdbx_description
1 polymer ?
#
loop_
_entity_poly.entity_id
_entity_poly.type
_entity_poly.pdbx_seq_one_letter_code
_entity_poly.pdbx_strand_id
1 'polypeptide(L)'
;MTEQKRPLLSIKRKPKIFVNPKHSSKPAPSPTKPAKPLKIGIAADIYQDIKGRELGLTRAKASAALMFYTQTRAYQEAVQVGDSRFDINGQPCGEITEEQKAHAAKQLENLKAAL
;
A
#
# COMPACT_ATOMS: atom_id res chain seq x y z
N MET A 1 29.11 35.99 -58.57
CA MET A 1 28.16 36.46 -57.53
C MET A 1 26.87 35.67 -57.69
N THR A 2 26.20 35.38 -56.57
CA THR A 2 24.91 34.69 -56.39
C THR A 2 24.87 33.19 -56.75
N GLU A 3 24.75 32.33 -55.74
CA GLU A 3 23.43 31.78 -55.37
C GLU A 3 23.61 30.86 -54.16
N GLN A 4 22.92 31.20 -53.07
CA GLN A 4 22.87 30.38 -51.87
C GLN A 4 21.72 29.40 -51.98
N LYS A 5 22.04 28.13 -52.22
CA LYS A 5 21.09 27.01 -52.19
C LYS A 5 21.37 26.18 -50.94
N ARG A 6 20.41 26.18 -50.00
CA ARG A 6 20.46 25.36 -48.78
C ARG A 6 20.16 23.90 -49.14
N PRO A 7 20.86 22.93 -48.54
CA PRO A 7 20.21 21.67 -48.22
C PRO A 7 20.28 21.35 -46.72
N LEU A 8 19.11 21.10 -46.15
CA LEU A 8 18.89 20.53 -44.82
C LEU A 8 19.24 19.03 -44.85
N LEU A 9 20.19 18.58 -44.04
CA LEU A 9 20.28 17.16 -43.69
C LEU A 9 20.61 16.93 -42.20
N SER A 10 19.55 16.61 -41.46
CA SER A 10 19.44 15.51 -40.50
C SER A 10 20.60 15.25 -39.54
N ILE A 11 20.65 16.04 -38.47
CA ILE A 11 21.28 15.60 -37.22
C ILE A 11 20.21 14.89 -36.39
N LYS A 12 20.10 13.56 -36.55
CA LYS A 12 19.38 12.67 -35.62
C LYS A 12 20.12 12.63 -34.27
N ARG A 13 19.96 13.67 -33.45
CA ARG A 13 20.30 13.59 -32.03
C ARG A 13 19.02 13.23 -31.28
N LYS A 14 18.85 11.93 -30.99
CA LYS A 14 17.81 11.46 -30.06
C LYS A 14 18.01 12.22 -28.74
N PRO A 15 16.98 12.88 -28.19
CA PRO A 15 17.10 13.47 -26.86
C PRO A 15 17.32 12.32 -25.87
N LYS A 16 18.34 12.46 -25.01
CA LYS A 16 18.46 11.67 -23.78
C LYS A 16 17.22 11.99 -22.96
N ILE A 17 16.18 11.17 -23.09
CA ILE A 17 15.06 11.16 -22.17
C ILE A 17 15.65 10.70 -20.84
N PHE A 18 15.93 11.67 -19.98
CA PHE A 18 16.20 11.44 -18.57
C PHE A 18 14.97 10.74 -17.99
N VAL A 19 15.04 9.41 -17.89
CA VAL A 19 13.98 8.61 -17.29
C VAL A 19 14.12 8.76 -15.77
N ASN A 20 13.48 9.79 -15.23
CA ASN A 20 13.32 9.92 -13.78
C ASN A 20 12.17 9.01 -13.30
N PRO A 21 12.26 8.48 -12.07
CA PRO A 21 11.68 7.19 -11.70
C PRO A 21 10.16 7.28 -11.55
N LYS A 22 9.42 6.61 -12.41
CA LYS A 22 7.98 6.36 -12.22
C LYS A 22 7.76 5.19 -11.26
N HIS A 23 8.09 5.39 -9.98
CA HIS A 23 7.51 4.63 -8.87
C HIS A 23 6.70 5.58 -7.98
N SER A 24 5.75 6.30 -8.58
CA SER A 24 4.77 7.12 -7.86
C SER A 24 3.35 6.88 -8.38
N SER A 25 3.04 5.66 -8.81
CA SER A 25 1.64 5.22 -8.81
C SER A 25 1.28 4.88 -7.36
N LYS A 26 1.02 5.89 -6.53
CA LYS A 26 0.07 5.68 -5.43
C LYS A 26 -1.22 5.25 -6.14
N PRO A 27 -1.69 4.00 -5.99
CA PRO A 27 -2.96 3.63 -6.60
C PRO A 27 -4.01 4.57 -6.02
N ALA A 28 -4.85 5.12 -6.90
CA ALA A 28 -6.00 5.92 -6.50
C ALA A 28 -6.78 5.17 -5.40
N PRO A 29 -7.32 5.87 -4.38
CA PRO A 29 -8.13 5.23 -3.35
C PRO A 29 -9.32 4.55 -4.04
N SER A 30 -9.27 3.21 -4.13
CA SER A 30 -10.42 2.41 -4.57
C SER A 30 -11.61 2.72 -3.68
N PRO A 31 -12.86 2.74 -4.19
CA PRO A 31 -14.05 2.98 -3.39
C PRO A 31 -14.02 2.08 -2.16
N THR A 32 -13.92 2.73 -1.00
CA THR A 32 -13.37 2.21 0.24
C THR A 32 -14.29 1.15 0.84
N LYS A 33 -14.02 -0.12 0.55
CA LYS A 33 -14.51 -1.19 1.41
C LYS A 33 -13.92 -0.94 2.80
N PRO A 34 -14.71 -1.04 3.89
CA PRO A 34 -14.17 -0.90 5.24
C PRO A 34 -13.04 -1.91 5.41
N ALA A 35 -11.91 -1.45 5.94
CA ALA A 35 -10.81 -2.35 6.27
C ALA A 35 -11.31 -3.39 7.29
N LYS A 36 -10.72 -4.57 7.30
CA LYS A 36 -11.07 -5.62 8.26
C LYS A 36 -9.98 -5.66 9.34
N PRO A 37 -10.35 -5.68 10.64
CA PRO A 37 -9.37 -5.83 11.70
C PRO A 37 -8.66 -7.17 11.56
N LEU A 38 -7.33 -7.13 11.43
CA LEU A 38 -6.55 -8.34 11.20
C LEU A 38 -6.15 -9.00 12.53
N LYS A 39 -6.03 -10.32 12.52
CA LYS A 39 -5.47 -11.11 13.62
C LYS A 39 -4.07 -10.61 14.01
N ILE A 40 -3.79 -10.58 15.31
CA ILE A 40 -2.44 -10.26 15.80
C ILE A 40 -1.48 -11.38 15.35
N GLY A 41 -0.37 -11.02 14.72
CA GLY A 41 0.58 -11.99 14.19
C GLY A 41 0.19 -12.62 12.85
N ILE A 42 -0.84 -12.10 12.16
CA ILE A 42 -1.27 -12.60 10.84
C ILE A 42 -0.13 -12.65 9.79
N ALA A 43 0.94 -11.86 9.98
CA ALA A 43 2.12 -11.90 9.13
C ALA A 43 2.72 -13.32 9.02
N ALA A 44 2.75 -14.07 10.12
CA ALA A 44 3.26 -15.45 10.12
C ALA A 44 2.36 -16.38 9.30
N ASP A 45 1.04 -16.27 9.49
CA ASP A 45 0.03 -17.01 8.72
C ASP A 45 0.15 -16.68 7.21
N ILE A 46 0.31 -15.40 6.85
CA ILE A 46 0.51 -14.95 5.47
C ILE A 46 1.81 -15.52 4.88
N TYR A 47 2.90 -15.60 5.64
CA TYR A 47 4.15 -16.19 5.13
C TYR A 47 4.04 -17.69 4.87
N GLN A 48 3.28 -18.41 5.69
CA GLN A 48 3.01 -19.82 5.46
C GLN A 48 2.15 -20.00 4.21
N ASP A 49 1.12 -19.18 4.04
CA ASP A 49 0.24 -19.23 2.86
C ASP A 49 0.98 -18.88 1.56
N ILE A 50 1.82 -17.84 1.59
CA ILE A 50 2.69 -17.48 0.46
C ILE A 50 3.62 -18.64 0.08
N LYS A 51 4.20 -19.32 1.06
CA LYS A 51 5.09 -20.47 0.83
C LYS A 51 4.32 -21.66 0.28
N GLY A 52 3.11 -21.93 0.81
CA GLY A 52 2.28 -23.06 0.39
C GLY A 52 1.63 -22.89 -0.98
N ARG A 53 1.29 -21.65 -1.36
CA ARG A 53 0.66 -21.31 -2.65
C ARG A 53 1.65 -20.85 -3.71
N GLU A 54 2.96 -20.84 -3.39
CA GLU A 54 4.02 -20.30 -4.26
C GLU A 54 3.69 -18.93 -4.86
N LEU A 55 3.05 -18.08 -4.07
CA LEU A 55 2.80 -16.70 -4.48
C LEU A 55 4.19 -16.05 -4.64
N GLY A 56 4.49 -15.48 -5.82
CA GLY A 56 5.75 -14.77 -6.11
C GLY A 56 6.01 -13.51 -5.27
N LEU A 57 5.45 -13.46 -4.06
CA LEU A 57 5.57 -12.45 -3.04
C LEU A 57 6.71 -12.82 -2.09
N THR A 58 7.62 -11.88 -1.85
CA THR A 58 8.63 -12.03 -0.82
C THR A 58 8.07 -11.62 0.54
N ARG A 59 8.59 -12.22 1.62
CA ARG A 59 8.21 -11.87 3.01
C ARG A 59 8.29 -10.35 3.26
N ALA A 60 9.34 -9.70 2.75
CA ALA A 60 9.51 -8.25 2.87
C ALA A 60 8.36 -7.45 2.22
N LYS A 61 7.89 -7.86 1.03
CA LYS A 61 6.75 -7.22 0.36
C LYS A 61 5.46 -7.42 1.14
N ALA A 62 5.24 -8.61 1.70
CA ALA A 62 4.09 -8.89 2.54
C ALA A 62 4.10 -8.07 3.84
N SER A 63 5.26 -7.95 4.52
CA SER A 63 5.41 -7.05 5.67
C SER A 63 5.08 -5.60 5.32
N ALA A 64 5.64 -5.11 4.21
CA ALA A 64 5.43 -3.73 3.77
C ALA A 64 3.95 -3.48 3.48
N ALA A 65 3.29 -4.38 2.74
CA ALA A 65 1.87 -4.31 2.44
C ALA A 65 1.02 -4.30 3.72
N LEU A 66 1.34 -5.15 4.69
CA LEU A 66 0.66 -5.19 5.99
C LEU A 66 0.87 -3.88 6.76
N MET A 67 2.09 -3.36 6.80
CA MET A 67 2.40 -2.09 7.45
C MET A 67 1.57 -0.95 6.84
N PHE A 68 1.58 -0.81 5.51
CA PHE A 68 0.77 0.18 4.81
C PHE A 68 -0.71 0.03 5.12
N TYR A 69 -1.22 -1.21 5.11
CA TYR A 69 -2.62 -1.49 5.42
C TYR A 69 -3.00 -1.02 6.84
N THR A 70 -2.19 -1.36 7.83
CA THR A 70 -2.44 -0.99 9.24
C THR A 70 -2.27 0.50 9.55
N GLN A 71 -1.50 1.22 8.73
CA GLN A 71 -1.30 2.66 8.86
C GLN A 71 -2.43 3.48 8.22
N THR A 72 -3.34 2.85 7.48
CA THR A 72 -4.47 3.56 6.90
C THR A 72 -5.49 3.96 7.96
N ARG A 73 -6.11 5.13 7.77
CA ARG A 73 -7.23 5.59 8.60
C ARG A 73 -8.37 4.57 8.64
N ALA A 74 -8.73 4.01 7.48
CA ALA A 74 -9.79 3.02 7.37
C ALA A 74 -9.55 1.79 8.27
N TYR A 75 -8.30 1.38 8.46
CA TYR A 75 -7.95 0.29 9.38
C TYR A 75 -8.15 0.67 10.85
N GLN A 76 -7.74 1.88 11.25
CA GLN A 76 -7.95 2.36 12.61
C GLN A 76 -9.45 2.49 12.93
N GLU A 77 -10.27 2.99 11.98
CA GLU A 77 -11.73 3.05 12.13
C GLU A 77 -12.34 1.66 12.27
N ALA A 78 -11.87 0.69 11.47
CA ALA A 78 -12.33 -0.68 11.56
C ALA A 78 -11.99 -1.34 12.89
N VAL A 79 -10.81 -1.09 13.45
CA VAL A 79 -10.40 -1.60 14.77
C VAL A 79 -11.19 -0.92 15.89
N GLN A 80 -11.52 0.36 15.74
CA GLN A 80 -12.31 1.11 16.73
C GLN A 80 -13.76 0.62 16.80
N VAL A 81 -14.38 0.34 15.64
CA VAL A 81 -15.79 -0.10 15.55
C VAL A 81 -15.91 -1.62 15.69
N GLY A 82 -14.92 -2.38 15.24
CA GLY A 82 -14.95 -3.84 15.24
C GLY A 82 -14.69 -4.44 16.62
N ASP A 83 -15.30 -5.60 16.88
CA ASP A 83 -15.10 -6.38 18.11
C ASP A 83 -14.21 -7.60 17.89
N SER A 84 -14.19 -8.13 16.66
CA SER A 84 -13.46 -9.35 16.32
C SER A 84 -12.37 -9.09 15.30
N ARG A 85 -11.26 -9.82 15.45
CA ARG A 85 -10.19 -9.86 14.46
C ARG A 85 -10.40 -11.02 13.51
N PHE A 86 -9.95 -10.88 12.27
CA PHE A 86 -10.10 -11.89 11.25
C PHE A 86 -8.74 -12.45 10.84
N ASP A 87 -8.67 -13.77 10.69
CA ASP A 87 -7.51 -14.44 10.12
C ASP A 87 -7.47 -14.33 8.58
N ILE A 88 -6.51 -15.00 7.95
CA ILE A 88 -6.37 -15.04 6.49
C ILE A 88 -7.55 -15.74 5.79
N ASN A 89 -8.27 -16.62 6.49
CA ASN A 89 -9.43 -17.34 5.99
C ASN A 89 -10.75 -16.58 6.23
N GLY A 90 -10.70 -15.46 6.96
CA GLY A 90 -11.88 -14.69 7.35
C GLY A 90 -12.63 -15.27 8.56
N GLN A 91 -12.00 -16.16 9.33
CA GLN A 91 -12.54 -16.66 10.60
C GLN A 91 -12.24 -15.66 11.73
N PRO A 92 -13.19 -15.44 12.66
CA PRO A 92 -12.95 -14.62 13.83
C PRO A 92 -11.88 -15.29 14.70
N CYS A 93 -10.75 -14.61 14.87
CA CYS A 93 -9.59 -15.10 15.60
C CYS A 93 -9.13 -14.02 16.60
N GLY A 94 -9.75 -14.06 17.77
CA GLY A 94 -9.49 -13.14 18.87
C GLY A 94 -10.39 -11.90 18.87
N GLU A 95 -10.53 -11.32 20.05
CA GLU A 95 -11.32 -10.12 20.30
C GLU A 95 -10.43 -8.88 20.35
N ILE A 96 -11.01 -7.73 20.02
CA ILE A 96 -10.37 -6.42 20.16
C ILE A 96 -10.73 -5.89 21.55
N THR A 97 -9.72 -5.77 22.41
CA THR A 97 -9.89 -5.22 23.75
C THR A 97 -10.17 -3.71 23.70
N GLU A 98 -10.82 -3.18 24.73
CA GLU A 98 -11.10 -1.74 24.82
C GLU A 98 -9.84 -0.87 24.73
N GLU A 99 -8.73 -1.33 25.31
CA GLU A 99 -7.42 -0.65 25.21
C GLU A 99 -6.97 -0.51 23.75
N GLN A 100 -7.20 -1.54 22.92
CA GLN A 100 -6.85 -1.50 21.51
C GLN A 100 -7.77 -0.56 20.73
N LYS A 101 -9.05 -0.49 21.08
CA LYS A 101 -9.99 0.49 20.51
C LYS A 101 -9.59 1.91 20.87
N ALA A 102 -9.21 2.16 22.12
CA ALA A 102 -8.76 3.48 22.59
C ALA A 102 -7.46 3.90 21.88
N HIS A 103 -6.52 2.97 21.72
CA HIS A 103 -5.29 3.23 20.97
C HIS A 103 -5.57 3.53 19.49
N ALA A 104 -6.47 2.77 18.86
CA ALA A 104 -6.88 3.03 17.47
C ALA A 104 -7.53 4.41 17.30
N ALA A 105 -8.38 4.82 18.25
CA ALA A 105 -8.99 6.15 18.26
C ALA A 105 -7.93 7.26 18.38
N LYS A 106 -6.93 7.09 19.24
CA LYS A 106 -5.80 8.03 19.36
C LYS A 106 -4.97 8.11 18.06
N GLN A 107 -4.69 6.96 17.44
CA GLN A 107 -3.99 6.91 16.15
C GLN A 107 -4.80 7.60 15.04
N LEU A 108 -6.12 7.44 15.05
CA LEU A 108 -7.02 8.13 14.13
C LEU A 108 -6.92 9.65 14.27
N GLU A 109 -6.87 10.17 15.50
CA GLU A 109 -6.69 11.60 15.78
C GLU A 109 -5.35 12.10 15.24
N ASN A 110 -4.26 11.37 15.49
CA ASN A 110 -2.94 11.69 14.95
C ASN A 110 -2.92 11.72 13.42
N LEU A 111 -3.58 10.76 12.76
CA LEU A 111 -3.69 10.71 11.29
C LEU A 111 -4.55 11.86 10.74
N LYS A 112 -5.57 12.30 11.47
CA LYS A 112 -6.39 13.47 11.10
C LYS A 112 -5.62 14.77 11.26
N ALA A 113 -4.80 14.89 12.31
CA ALA A 113 -3.98 16.07 12.55
C ALA A 113 -2.80 16.23 11.58
N ALA A 114 -2.38 15.14 10.92
CA ALA A 114 -1.30 15.13 9.95
C ALA A 114 -1.75 15.48 8.50
N LEU A 115 -3.06 15.69 8.28
CA LEU A 115 -3.66 16.11 7.01
C LEU A 115 -3.82 17.63 6.95
#